data_AF-A0A955TD67-F1
#
_entry.id   AF-A0A955TD67-F1
#
_cell.length_a   1.000
_cell.length_b   1.000
_cell.length_c   1.000
_cell.angle_alpha   90.00
_cell.angle_beta   90.00
_cell.angle_gamma   90.00
#
_symmetry.space_group_name_H-M   'P 1'
#
loop_
_entity.id
_entity.type
_entity.pdbx_description
1 polymer ?
#
loop_
_entity_poly.entity_id
_entity_poly.type
_entity_poly.pdbx_seq_one_letter_code
_entity_poly.pdbx_strand_id
1 'polypeptide(L)'
;MRHQQTLETSSFLSGIGLHSGNPASIAIHPAPVNSGVVFVKHVADQIQSCPASIAYLGQTDHCTTLQVGDFDIQTVEHVLSALAGLEIDNAYVELLGSEIPAADGSAIPFVDMVYQSGVLTQEEPRKYLKIIQPITVEDGHRSITVHPSALPQITYFIDFPHPLIQQQEYHHFCTPQDYGKNIAGARTFAFRKEVEFLWSRGLGLGGSLHNTVVFADSGLVNDDALRFPDECVRHKVLDLIGDLSLLGIPVIGHFFAKCAGHALHTQLVQAIMHNPDKWIMLNAGESGKDEIFNGQSSSNPTIHLPELQPAFHAS
;
A
#
# COMPACT_ATOMS: atom_id res chain seq x y z
N MET A 1 1.99 -1.37 -25.89
CA MET A 1 1.68 -2.24 -24.74
C MET A 1 2.60 -1.83 -23.62
N ARG A 2 2.11 -1.60 -22.40
CA ARG A 2 2.99 -1.33 -21.26
C ARG A 2 3.60 -2.66 -20.80
N HIS A 3 4.88 -2.64 -20.45
CA HIS A 3 5.58 -3.80 -19.91
C HIS A 3 5.71 -3.68 -18.39
N GLN A 4 6.05 -4.78 -17.74
CA GLN A 4 6.29 -4.82 -16.31
C GLN A 4 7.48 -3.93 -15.95
N GLN A 5 7.46 -3.38 -14.75
CA GLN A 5 8.55 -2.54 -14.24
C GLN A 5 9.11 -3.07 -12.92
N THR A 6 10.41 -2.89 -12.73
CA THR A 6 11.14 -3.13 -11.48
C THR A 6 12.10 -1.96 -11.23
N LEU A 7 12.94 -2.05 -10.21
CA LEU A 7 13.98 -1.05 -9.92
C LEU A 7 15.26 -1.34 -10.70
N GLU A 8 16.10 -0.33 -10.98
CA GLU A 8 17.43 -0.57 -11.57
C GLU A 8 18.44 -1.02 -10.51
N THR A 9 18.38 -0.39 -9.33
CA THR A 9 19.27 -0.65 -8.19
C THR A 9 18.47 -0.76 -6.89
N SER A 10 19.16 -0.96 -5.77
CA SER A 10 18.52 -1.04 -4.45
C SER A 10 18.58 0.29 -3.71
N SER A 11 17.57 0.57 -2.90
CA SER A 11 17.54 1.73 -1.97
C SER A 11 17.15 1.28 -0.57
N PHE A 12 17.46 2.10 0.42
CA PHE A 12 17.30 1.76 1.84
C PHE A 12 16.77 2.95 2.64
N LEU A 13 15.95 2.64 3.64
CA LEU A 13 15.39 3.60 4.59
C LEU A 13 15.34 2.98 5.99
N SER A 14 15.78 3.73 7.00
CA SER A 14 15.60 3.39 8.41
C SER A 14 14.76 4.43 9.14
N GLY A 15 14.06 3.99 10.17
CA GLY A 15 13.26 4.84 11.02
C GLY A 15 12.66 4.05 12.18
N ILE A 16 11.44 4.41 12.54
CA ILE A 16 10.70 3.84 13.66
C ILE A 16 9.32 3.42 13.14
N GLY A 17 8.84 2.25 13.57
CA GLY A 17 7.48 1.81 13.30
C GLY A 17 6.45 2.68 14.03
N LEU A 18 5.34 3.04 13.35
CA LEU A 18 4.31 3.93 13.87
C LEU A 18 3.65 3.38 15.14
N HIS A 19 3.25 2.11 15.11
CA HIS A 19 2.51 1.44 16.16
C HIS A 19 3.43 0.88 17.23
N SER A 20 4.49 0.19 16.83
CA SER A 20 5.41 -0.49 17.74
C SER A 20 6.36 0.46 18.46
N GLY A 21 6.73 1.58 17.83
CA GLY A 21 7.79 2.47 18.33
C GLY A 21 9.20 1.84 18.29
N ASN A 22 9.33 0.65 17.70
CA ASN A 22 10.60 -0.04 17.58
C ASN A 22 11.38 0.46 16.34
N PRO A 23 12.73 0.37 16.36
CA PRO A 23 13.52 0.55 15.16
C PRO A 23 13.04 -0.37 14.03
N ALA A 24 12.84 0.22 12.87
CA ALA A 24 12.41 -0.47 11.67
C ALA A 24 13.27 0.00 10.50
N SER A 25 13.59 -0.92 9.60
CA SER A 25 14.34 -0.57 8.40
C SER A 25 13.86 -1.40 7.22
N ILE A 26 13.89 -0.81 6.03
CA ILE A 26 13.56 -1.48 4.79
C ILE A 26 14.62 -1.24 3.73
N ALA A 27 14.78 -2.20 2.83
CA ALA A 27 15.44 -2.00 1.56
C ALA A 27 14.53 -2.53 0.43
N ILE A 28 14.49 -1.81 -0.68
CA ILE A 28 13.69 -2.20 -1.85
C ILE A 28 14.67 -2.55 -2.97
N HIS A 29 14.52 -3.75 -3.52
CA HIS A 29 15.41 -4.33 -4.49
C HIS A 29 14.70 -4.67 -5.80
N PRO A 30 15.43 -4.70 -6.93
CA PRO A 30 14.92 -5.25 -8.18
C PRO A 30 14.47 -6.70 -8.01
N ALA A 31 13.43 -7.10 -8.74
CA ALA A 31 12.95 -8.48 -8.78
C ALA A 31 12.68 -8.94 -10.22
N PRO A 32 12.82 -10.24 -10.52
CA PRO A 32 12.50 -10.81 -11.84
C PRO A 32 11.04 -10.58 -12.26
N VAL A 33 10.77 -10.73 -13.56
CA VAL A 33 9.41 -10.66 -14.11
C VAL A 33 8.46 -11.62 -13.39
N ASN A 34 7.19 -11.22 -13.25
CA ASN A 34 6.13 -11.99 -12.60
C ASN A 34 6.39 -12.36 -11.12
N SER A 35 7.34 -11.71 -10.45
CA SER A 35 7.56 -11.90 -9.01
C SER A 35 6.46 -11.26 -8.16
N GLY A 36 5.88 -10.16 -8.65
CA GLY A 36 5.07 -9.27 -7.82
C GLY A 36 5.92 -8.54 -6.77
N VAL A 37 5.25 -7.91 -5.82
CA VAL A 37 5.91 -7.37 -4.61
C VAL A 37 5.97 -8.46 -3.56
N VAL A 38 7.16 -8.74 -3.03
CA VAL A 38 7.38 -9.77 -2.02
C VAL A 38 8.20 -9.20 -0.87
N PHE A 39 7.65 -9.27 0.33
CA PHE A 39 8.36 -8.92 1.55
C PHE A 39 9.29 -10.06 1.96
N VAL A 40 10.51 -9.75 2.41
CA VAL A 40 11.51 -10.75 2.79
C VAL A 40 12.20 -10.37 4.11
N LYS A 41 12.58 -11.38 4.89
CA LYS A 41 13.34 -11.25 6.14
C LYS A 41 14.46 -12.29 6.19
N HIS A 42 15.63 -11.86 6.66
CA HIS A 42 16.71 -12.77 7.03
C HIS A 42 16.50 -13.24 8.47
N VAL A 43 16.35 -14.56 8.65
CA VAL A 43 16.25 -15.21 9.96
C VAL A 43 17.34 -16.28 10.04
N ALA A 44 18.42 -15.95 10.76
CA ALA A 44 19.65 -16.73 10.75
C ALA A 44 20.14 -16.99 9.31
N ASP A 45 20.34 -18.25 8.93
CA ASP A 45 20.81 -18.65 7.59
C ASP A 45 19.66 -18.87 6.59
N GLN A 46 18.41 -18.50 6.94
CA GLN A 46 17.23 -18.69 6.09
C GLN A 46 16.59 -17.36 5.70
N ILE A 47 16.02 -17.33 4.51
CA ILE A 47 15.18 -16.23 4.03
C ILE A 47 13.72 -16.67 4.17
N GLN A 48 12.97 -15.91 4.95
CA GLN A 48 11.51 -16.01 4.97
C GLN A 48 10.92 -14.97 4.02
N SER A 49 9.78 -15.27 3.42
CA SER A 49 9.11 -14.38 2.48
C SER A 49 7.59 -14.40 2.63
N CYS A 50 6.98 -13.26 2.30
CA CYS A 50 5.55 -13.07 2.25
C CYS A 50 5.19 -12.23 1.02
N PRO A 51 4.54 -12.81 -0.01
CA PRO A 51 4.00 -12.04 -1.11
C PRO A 51 3.02 -10.97 -0.61
N ALA A 52 3.01 -9.79 -1.24
CA ALA A 52 2.02 -8.75 -1.01
C ALA A 52 0.67 -9.16 -1.64
N SER A 53 -0.03 -10.07 -0.95
CA SER A 53 -1.26 -10.67 -1.44
C SER A 53 -2.32 -10.71 -0.35
N ILE A 54 -3.58 -10.49 -0.73
CA ILE A 54 -4.73 -10.59 0.15
C ILE A 54 -4.88 -11.98 0.80
N ALA A 55 -4.26 -13.02 0.20
CA ALA A 55 -4.22 -14.36 0.77
C ALA A 55 -3.45 -14.44 2.10
N TYR A 56 -2.52 -13.50 2.32
CA TYR A 56 -1.71 -13.39 3.53
C TYR A 56 -2.18 -12.24 4.43
N LEU A 57 -3.40 -11.72 4.25
CA LEU A 57 -3.93 -10.65 5.08
C LEU A 57 -4.03 -11.10 6.55
N GLY A 58 -3.35 -10.38 7.44
CA GLY A 58 -3.45 -10.51 8.89
C GLY A 58 -4.59 -9.69 9.48
N GLN A 59 -4.42 -9.24 10.72
CA GLN A 59 -5.37 -8.32 11.36
C GLN A 59 -5.29 -6.92 10.75
N THR A 60 -6.44 -6.26 10.59
CA THR A 60 -6.57 -4.92 9.98
C THR A 60 -7.00 -3.86 11.01
N ASP A 61 -6.35 -3.88 12.18
CA ASP A 61 -6.59 -2.91 13.23
C ASP A 61 -5.68 -1.69 13.04
N HIS A 62 -6.24 -0.61 12.49
CA HIS A 62 -5.58 0.69 12.24
C HIS A 62 -4.50 0.73 11.14
N CYS A 63 -4.04 -0.42 10.65
CA CYS A 63 -3.12 -0.55 9.51
C CYS A 63 -3.41 -1.83 8.72
N THR A 64 -2.70 -2.05 7.62
CA THR A 64 -2.72 -3.31 6.88
C THR A 64 -1.52 -4.18 7.28
N THR A 65 -1.82 -5.43 7.66
CA THR A 65 -0.83 -6.41 8.12
C THR A 65 -0.80 -7.60 7.18
N LEU A 66 0.38 -8.15 6.91
CA LEU A 66 0.56 -9.42 6.21
C LEU A 66 1.23 -10.46 7.11
N GLN A 67 0.71 -11.69 7.08
CA GLN A 67 1.17 -12.77 7.92
C GLN A 67 1.21 -14.12 7.18
N VAL A 68 2.33 -14.84 7.29
CA VAL A 68 2.50 -16.21 6.80
C VAL A 68 3.42 -17.01 7.72
N GLY A 69 2.87 -18.02 8.40
CA GLY A 69 3.61 -18.73 9.44
C GLY A 69 4.09 -17.78 10.53
N ASP A 70 5.40 -17.74 10.76
CA ASP A 70 6.06 -16.84 11.72
C ASP A 70 6.45 -15.48 11.12
N PHE A 71 6.24 -15.28 9.82
CA PHE A 71 6.44 -13.98 9.18
C PHE A 71 5.24 -13.09 9.45
N ASP A 72 5.49 -11.91 10.02
CA ASP A 72 4.50 -10.87 10.27
C ASP A 72 5.08 -9.49 9.90
N ILE A 73 4.31 -8.68 9.18
CA ILE A 73 4.66 -7.30 8.84
C ILE A 73 3.43 -6.39 8.89
N GLN A 74 3.54 -5.33 9.68
CA GLN A 74 2.52 -4.29 9.84
C GLN A 74 2.83 -3.05 8.99
N THR A 75 1.78 -2.28 8.70
CA THR A 75 1.86 -0.95 8.06
C THR A 75 2.41 -1.01 6.64
N VAL A 76 1.99 -2.01 5.85
CA VAL A 76 2.47 -2.20 4.48
C VAL A 76 1.89 -1.19 3.48
N GLU A 77 0.76 -0.56 3.82
CA GLU A 77 -0.07 0.23 2.92
C GLU A 77 0.67 1.40 2.24
N HIS A 78 1.55 2.13 2.94
CA HIS A 78 2.22 3.30 2.35
C HIS A 78 3.31 2.92 1.35
N VAL A 79 4.13 1.91 1.67
CA VAL A 79 5.16 1.43 0.74
C VAL A 79 4.52 0.75 -0.47
N LEU A 80 3.46 -0.02 -0.25
CA LEU A 80 2.68 -0.61 -1.33
C LEU A 80 2.00 0.46 -2.21
N SER A 81 1.48 1.53 -1.59
CA SER A 81 0.91 2.65 -2.32
C SER A 81 1.97 3.34 -3.20
N ALA A 82 3.19 3.54 -2.69
CA ALA A 82 4.28 4.12 -3.46
C ALA A 82 4.67 3.26 -4.68
N LEU A 83 4.85 1.95 -4.47
CA LEU A 83 5.18 1.01 -5.54
C LEU A 83 4.06 0.95 -6.59
N ALA A 84 2.80 0.79 -6.16
CA ALA A 84 1.66 0.73 -7.07
C ALA A 84 1.42 2.06 -7.81
N GLY A 85 1.51 3.18 -7.10
CA GLY A 85 1.33 4.53 -7.65
C GLY A 85 2.39 4.90 -8.68
N LEU A 86 3.62 4.38 -8.54
CA LEU A 86 4.71 4.55 -9.51
C LEU A 86 4.81 3.40 -10.53
N GLU A 87 3.82 2.51 -10.57
CA GLU A 87 3.73 1.39 -11.51
C GLU A 87 4.87 0.36 -11.40
N ILE A 88 5.48 0.19 -10.22
CA ILE A 88 6.43 -0.91 -9.94
C ILE A 88 5.65 -2.22 -9.76
N ASP A 89 5.93 -3.20 -10.62
CA ASP A 89 5.25 -4.51 -10.61
C ASP A 89 6.02 -5.54 -9.80
N ASN A 90 7.35 -5.52 -9.90
CA ASN A 90 8.21 -6.54 -9.31
C ASN A 90 9.23 -5.88 -8.38
N ALA A 91 9.22 -6.24 -7.09
CA ALA A 91 10.19 -5.78 -6.11
C ALA A 91 10.31 -6.75 -4.94
N TYR A 92 11.53 -6.93 -4.44
CA TYR A 92 11.74 -7.52 -3.11
C TYR A 92 11.84 -6.39 -2.09
N VAL A 93 11.06 -6.47 -1.02
CA VAL A 93 11.10 -5.51 0.10
C VAL A 93 11.71 -6.22 1.30
N GLU A 94 13.01 -6.04 1.51
CA GLU A 94 13.75 -6.59 2.64
C GLU A 94 13.47 -5.77 3.90
N LEU A 95 13.22 -6.45 5.01
CA LEU A 95 12.78 -5.84 6.25
C LEU A 95 13.69 -6.21 7.41
N LEU A 96 14.01 -5.22 8.25
CA LEU A 96 14.48 -5.41 9.61
C LEU A 96 13.41 -4.89 10.58
N GLY A 97 12.81 -5.80 11.36
CA GLY A 97 11.71 -5.49 12.27
C GLY A 97 10.42 -6.23 11.90
N SER A 98 9.30 -5.79 12.46
CA SER A 98 7.93 -6.32 12.24
C SER A 98 6.95 -5.27 11.71
N GLU A 99 7.45 -4.07 11.39
CA GLU A 99 6.65 -2.95 10.92
C GLU A 99 7.44 -2.16 9.88
N ILE A 100 6.76 -1.61 8.86
CA ILE A 100 7.39 -0.65 7.94
C ILE A 100 7.65 0.67 8.67
N PRO A 101 8.80 1.34 8.48
CA PRO A 101 9.07 2.64 9.10
C PRO A 101 7.99 3.66 8.76
N ALA A 102 7.49 4.37 9.76
CA ALA A 102 6.47 5.42 9.57
C ALA A 102 6.99 6.59 8.72
N ALA A 103 8.32 6.80 8.71
CA ALA A 103 9.00 7.89 8.04
C ALA A 103 8.39 9.27 8.37
N ASP A 104 7.77 9.95 7.41
CA ASP A 104 7.08 11.23 7.60
C ASP A 104 5.55 11.08 7.65
N GLY A 105 5.03 9.86 7.68
CA GLY A 105 3.60 9.55 7.68
C GLY A 105 2.96 9.48 6.30
N SER A 106 3.70 9.80 5.24
CA SER A 106 3.23 9.77 3.85
C SER A 106 3.99 8.73 3.03
N ALA A 107 3.75 8.70 1.72
CA ALA A 107 4.48 7.83 0.79
C ALA A 107 5.70 8.51 0.14
N ILE A 108 5.96 9.80 0.38
CA ILE A 108 7.10 10.52 -0.23
C ILE A 108 8.45 9.82 0.03
N PRO A 109 8.78 9.38 1.26
CA PRO A 109 10.05 8.72 1.51
C PRO A 109 10.24 7.44 0.67
N PHE A 110 9.16 6.70 0.39
CA PHE A 110 9.19 5.51 -0.46
C PHE A 110 9.19 5.85 -1.96
N VAL A 111 8.56 6.96 -2.36
CA VAL A 111 8.67 7.51 -3.72
C VAL A 111 10.11 7.93 -4.01
N ASP A 112 10.77 8.59 -3.05
CA ASP A 112 12.17 8.98 -3.14
C ASP A 112 13.09 7.76 -3.27
N MET A 113 12.81 6.67 -2.54
CA MET A 113 13.52 5.40 -2.70
C MET A 113 13.42 4.86 -4.14
N VAL A 114 12.22 4.87 -4.75
CA VAL A 114 12.04 4.45 -6.15
C VAL A 114 12.79 5.37 -7.11
N TYR A 115 12.71 6.69 -6.93
CA TYR A 115 13.43 7.64 -7.79
C TYR A 115 14.95 7.53 -7.68
N GLN A 116 15.49 7.31 -6.47
CA GLN A 116 16.91 7.06 -6.25
C GLN A 116 17.37 5.77 -6.92
N SER A 117 16.51 4.75 -6.90
CA SER A 117 16.83 3.42 -7.44
C SER A 117 16.78 3.34 -8.96
N GLY A 118 16.07 4.26 -9.62
CA GLY A 118 15.73 4.18 -11.05
C GLY A 118 14.65 3.13 -11.32
N VAL A 119 13.97 3.24 -12.47
CA VAL A 119 12.92 2.30 -12.90
C VAL A 119 13.37 1.57 -14.15
N LEU A 120 13.44 0.24 -14.06
CA LEU A 120 13.80 -0.64 -15.16
C LEU A 120 12.54 -1.26 -15.77
N THR A 121 12.36 -1.07 -17.08
CA THR A 121 11.33 -1.79 -17.85
C THR A 121 11.81 -3.21 -18.13
N GLN A 122 10.96 -4.21 -17.92
CA GLN A 122 11.25 -5.62 -18.17
C GLN A 122 10.57 -6.11 -19.45
N GLU A 123 10.92 -7.30 -19.93
CA GLU A 123 10.44 -7.82 -21.23
C GLU A 123 8.99 -8.30 -21.23
N GLU A 124 8.41 -8.61 -20.05
CA GLU A 124 7.05 -9.16 -19.96
C GLU A 124 5.98 -8.07 -20.05
N PRO A 125 4.89 -8.28 -20.80
CA PRO A 125 3.78 -7.33 -20.85
C PRO A 125 3.10 -7.22 -19.48
N ARG A 126 2.65 -6.01 -19.16
CA ARG A 126 1.90 -5.75 -17.93
C ARG A 126 0.45 -6.21 -18.09
N LYS A 127 0.03 -7.12 -17.20
CA LYS A 127 -1.35 -7.61 -17.10
C LYS A 127 -2.22 -6.60 -16.34
N TYR A 128 -3.51 -6.55 -16.67
CA TYR A 128 -4.47 -5.69 -15.97
C TYR A 128 -5.79 -6.42 -15.73
N LEU A 129 -6.37 -6.27 -14.54
CA LEU A 129 -7.72 -6.71 -14.26
C LEU A 129 -8.71 -5.60 -14.63
N LYS A 130 -9.53 -5.84 -15.66
CA LYS A 130 -10.52 -4.87 -16.13
C LYS A 130 -11.90 -5.21 -15.59
N ILE A 131 -12.48 -4.29 -14.82
CA ILE A 131 -13.85 -4.41 -14.30
C ILE A 131 -14.85 -4.24 -15.44
N ILE A 132 -15.77 -5.20 -15.58
CA ILE A 132 -16.84 -5.21 -16.60
C ILE A 132 -18.25 -5.18 -15.99
N GLN A 133 -18.38 -5.42 -14.68
CA GLN A 133 -19.61 -5.21 -13.92
C GLN A 133 -19.31 -4.64 -12.52
N PRO A 134 -20.21 -3.85 -11.91
CA PRO A 134 -19.98 -3.29 -10.59
C PRO A 134 -19.79 -4.34 -9.48
N ILE A 135 -18.90 -4.05 -8.53
CA ILE A 135 -18.68 -4.83 -7.31
C ILE A 135 -18.72 -3.89 -6.12
N THR A 136 -19.59 -4.18 -5.16
CA THR A 136 -19.87 -3.32 -4.00
C THR A 136 -19.68 -4.08 -2.71
N VAL A 137 -19.09 -3.42 -1.72
CA VAL A 137 -19.00 -3.85 -0.33
C VAL A 137 -19.50 -2.71 0.56
N GLU A 138 -20.32 -3.03 1.56
CA GLU A 138 -20.96 -2.06 2.45
C GLU A 138 -20.83 -2.50 3.91
N ASP A 139 -20.68 -1.52 4.79
CA ASP A 139 -20.75 -1.70 6.24
C ASP A 139 -21.44 -0.49 6.88
N GLY A 140 -22.75 -0.62 7.10
CA GLY A 140 -23.60 0.44 7.61
C GLY A 140 -23.66 1.63 6.66
N HIS A 141 -23.11 2.77 7.08
CA HIS A 141 -23.07 4.00 6.28
C HIS A 141 -21.82 4.12 5.39
N ARG A 142 -20.86 3.20 5.56
CA ARG A 142 -19.59 3.13 4.84
C ARG A 142 -19.74 2.19 3.65
N SER A 143 -19.11 2.51 2.54
CA SER A 143 -19.14 1.64 1.36
C SER A 143 -17.94 1.86 0.45
N ILE A 144 -17.66 0.84 -0.35
CA ILE A 144 -16.76 0.98 -1.49
C ILE A 144 -17.33 0.19 -2.67
N THR A 145 -17.36 0.82 -3.85
CA THR A 145 -17.83 0.20 -5.08
C THR A 145 -16.82 0.44 -6.19
N VAL A 146 -16.52 -0.57 -6.99
CA VAL A 146 -15.78 -0.40 -8.25
C VAL A 146 -16.72 -0.59 -9.44
N HIS A 147 -16.76 0.39 -10.34
CA HIS A 147 -17.54 0.36 -11.58
C HIS A 147 -16.65 0.14 -12.81
N PRO A 148 -17.21 -0.41 -13.90
CA PRO A 148 -16.53 -0.41 -15.20
C PRO A 148 -16.17 1.01 -15.62
N SER A 149 -14.90 1.22 -15.98
CA SER A 149 -14.40 2.52 -16.42
C SER A 149 -13.32 2.33 -17.46
N ALA A 150 -13.20 3.21 -18.45
CA ALA A 150 -12.15 3.15 -19.47
C ALA A 150 -10.74 3.26 -18.87
N LEU A 151 -10.57 4.12 -17.87
CA LEU A 151 -9.32 4.43 -17.18
C LEU A 151 -9.42 4.10 -15.69
N PRO A 152 -8.30 3.79 -15.01
CA PRO A 152 -8.26 3.65 -13.56
C PRO A 152 -8.41 5.01 -12.88
N GLN A 153 -9.33 5.11 -11.92
CA GLN A 153 -9.62 6.33 -11.18
C GLN A 153 -10.27 6.03 -9.83
N ILE A 154 -10.10 6.94 -8.88
CA ILE A 154 -10.64 6.85 -7.53
C ILE A 154 -11.40 8.14 -7.20
N THR A 155 -12.64 8.01 -6.73
CA THR A 155 -13.36 9.07 -6.02
C THR A 155 -13.48 8.63 -4.57
N TYR A 156 -12.97 9.45 -3.66
CA TYR A 156 -13.00 9.16 -2.23
C TYR A 156 -13.74 10.27 -1.49
N PHE A 157 -14.71 9.89 -0.67
CA PHE A 157 -15.45 10.76 0.21
C PHE A 157 -15.18 10.39 1.67
N ILE A 158 -14.85 11.37 2.49
CA ILE A 158 -14.75 11.24 3.95
C ILE A 158 -15.70 12.22 4.63
N ASP A 159 -16.17 11.85 5.83
CA ASP A 159 -16.99 12.70 6.69
C ASP A 159 -16.50 12.52 8.13
N PHE A 160 -15.70 13.49 8.59
CA PHE A 160 -15.22 13.51 9.97
C PHE A 160 -15.87 14.68 10.73
N PRO A 161 -16.41 14.44 11.93
CA PRO A 161 -17.05 15.48 12.74
C PRO A 161 -16.02 16.39 13.44
N HIS A 162 -15.11 16.97 12.65
CA HIS A 162 -14.06 17.87 13.08
C HIS A 162 -14.06 19.12 12.20
N PRO A 163 -14.01 20.34 12.77
CA PRO A 163 -14.21 21.59 12.03
C PRO A 163 -13.19 21.85 10.91
N LEU A 164 -11.99 21.24 10.98
CA LEU A 164 -10.98 21.37 9.92
C LEU A 164 -11.03 20.28 8.85
N ILE A 165 -11.78 19.19 9.08
CA ILE A 165 -11.86 18.08 8.13
C ILE A 165 -13.23 18.11 7.45
N GLN A 166 -14.31 17.99 8.22
CA GLN A 166 -15.69 17.96 7.75
C GLN A 166 -15.88 16.92 6.62
N GLN A 167 -16.73 17.23 5.66
CA GLN A 167 -16.92 16.46 4.45
C GLN A 167 -15.89 16.88 3.41
N GLN A 168 -15.17 15.90 2.87
CA GLN A 168 -14.22 16.11 1.78
C GLN A 168 -14.44 15.07 0.70
N GLU A 169 -14.30 15.50 -0.55
CA GLU A 169 -14.31 14.63 -1.72
C GLU A 169 -13.05 14.89 -2.54
N TYR A 170 -12.39 13.81 -2.97
CA TYR A 170 -11.25 13.89 -3.86
C TYR A 170 -11.40 12.95 -5.05
N HIS A 171 -11.07 13.44 -6.24
CA HIS A 171 -11.01 12.66 -7.47
C HIS A 171 -9.55 12.52 -7.90
N HIS A 172 -9.10 11.28 -8.06
CA HIS A 172 -7.73 10.93 -8.41
C HIS A 172 -7.69 10.15 -9.74
N PHE A 173 -6.82 10.58 -10.65
CA PHE A 173 -6.49 9.83 -11.86
C PHE A 173 -5.27 8.97 -11.58
N CYS A 174 -5.42 7.65 -11.59
CA CYS A 174 -4.36 6.70 -11.20
C CYS A 174 -3.22 6.65 -12.22
N THR A 175 -2.38 7.69 -12.24
CA THR A 175 -1.18 7.82 -13.06
C THR A 175 0.01 8.20 -12.16
N PRO A 176 1.25 7.78 -12.49
CA PRO A 176 2.42 8.12 -11.68
C PRO A 176 2.62 9.61 -11.45
N GLN A 177 2.34 10.42 -12.48
CA GLN A 177 2.45 11.87 -12.39
C GLN A 177 1.45 12.47 -11.39
N ASP A 178 0.19 12.04 -11.45
CA ASP A 178 -0.84 12.53 -10.53
C ASP A 178 -0.58 12.02 -9.11
N TYR A 179 -0.16 10.75 -8.96
CA TYR A 179 0.17 10.15 -7.68
C TYR A 179 1.29 10.91 -6.96
N GLY A 180 2.43 11.09 -7.62
CA GLY A 180 3.60 11.76 -7.04
C GLY A 180 3.31 13.22 -6.65
N LYS A 181 2.54 13.93 -7.49
CA LYS A 181 2.21 15.35 -7.25
C LYS A 181 1.16 15.55 -6.16
N ASN A 182 0.12 14.72 -6.16
CA ASN A 182 -1.13 15.05 -5.49
C ASN A 182 -1.53 14.07 -4.37
N ILE A 183 -0.91 12.89 -4.28
CA ILE A 183 -1.26 11.86 -3.30
C ILE A 183 -0.09 11.52 -2.39
N ALA A 184 1.10 11.28 -2.96
CA ALA A 184 2.23 10.71 -2.23
C ALA A 184 2.61 11.48 -0.96
N GLY A 185 2.46 12.81 -0.95
CA GLY A 185 2.81 13.68 0.18
C GLY A 185 1.78 13.75 1.30
N ALA A 186 0.60 13.13 1.15
CA ALA A 186 -0.48 13.23 2.12
C ALA A 186 -0.20 12.33 3.33
N ARG A 187 0.03 12.95 4.50
CA ARG A 187 0.40 12.24 5.72
C ARG A 187 -0.80 11.59 6.39
N THR A 188 -0.51 10.53 7.14
CA THR A 188 -1.47 9.92 8.07
C THR A 188 -1.88 10.92 9.14
N PHE A 189 -3.06 10.68 9.70
CA PHE A 189 -3.68 11.60 10.64
C PHE A 189 -4.41 10.87 11.74
N ALA A 190 -4.47 11.52 12.90
CA ALA A 190 -5.14 11.00 14.07
C ALA A 190 -5.77 12.11 14.90
N PHE A 191 -6.76 11.77 15.72
CA PHE A 191 -7.30 12.69 16.71
C PHE A 191 -6.51 12.56 18.02
N ARG A 192 -6.20 13.68 18.68
CA ARG A 192 -5.41 13.72 19.91
C ARG A 192 -5.94 12.76 20.99
N LYS A 193 -7.26 12.71 21.16
CA LYS A 193 -7.91 11.80 22.13
C LYS A 193 -7.67 10.32 21.80
N GLU A 194 -7.64 9.97 20.51
CA GLU A 194 -7.35 8.62 20.05
C GLU A 194 -5.88 8.27 20.27
N VAL A 195 -4.96 9.20 19.97
CA VAL A 195 -3.53 9.04 20.25
C VAL A 195 -3.28 8.83 21.74
N GLU A 196 -3.83 9.68 22.60
CA GLU A 196 -3.72 9.55 24.06
C GLU A 196 -4.29 8.21 24.57
N PHE A 197 -5.40 7.76 23.97
CA PHE A 197 -5.99 6.46 24.27
C PHE A 197 -5.12 5.28 23.83
N LEU A 198 -4.56 5.31 22.62
CA LEU A 198 -3.64 4.28 22.12
C LEU A 198 -2.39 4.20 22.99
N TRP A 199 -1.78 5.34 23.33
CA TRP A 199 -0.62 5.39 24.23
C TRP A 199 -0.92 4.82 25.60
N SER A 200 -2.11 5.08 26.16
CA SER A 200 -2.52 4.50 27.45
C SER A 200 -2.58 2.96 27.44
N ARG A 201 -2.62 2.35 26.25
CA ARG A 201 -2.63 0.88 26.03
C ARG A 201 -1.31 0.36 25.47
N GLY A 202 -0.28 1.20 25.37
CA GLY A 202 1.02 0.82 24.81
C GLY A 202 1.02 0.64 23.28
N LEU A 203 0.11 1.31 22.58
CA LEU A 203 -0.01 1.29 21.11
C LEU A 203 0.32 2.67 20.53
N GLY A 204 0.73 2.75 19.26
CA GLY A 204 1.03 4.02 18.60
C GLY A 204 2.32 4.68 19.10
N LEU A 205 3.26 3.89 19.63
CA LEU A 205 4.42 4.37 20.38
C LEU A 205 5.44 5.13 19.52
N GLY A 206 5.42 4.94 18.21
CA GLY A 206 6.27 5.69 17.26
C GLY A 206 5.60 6.93 16.68
N GLY A 207 4.34 7.20 17.03
CA GLY A 207 3.61 8.38 16.58
C GLY A 207 4.25 9.68 17.08
N SER A 208 4.42 10.64 16.19
CA SER A 208 4.95 11.97 16.48
C SER A 208 4.34 13.02 15.56
N LEU A 209 4.49 14.31 15.89
CA LEU A 209 4.04 15.40 15.01
C LEU A 209 4.84 15.49 13.70
N HIS A 210 5.99 14.81 13.61
CA HIS A 210 6.75 14.69 12.38
C HIS A 210 6.10 13.72 11.39
N ASN A 211 5.54 12.62 11.90
CA ASN A 211 4.99 11.53 11.08
C ASN A 211 3.46 11.43 11.09
N THR A 212 2.77 12.28 11.84
CA THR A 212 1.31 12.23 11.96
C THR A 212 0.74 13.64 12.04
N VAL A 213 -0.29 13.91 11.26
CA VAL A 213 -1.13 15.11 11.42
C VAL A 213 -2.10 14.87 12.57
N VAL A 214 -1.98 15.63 13.64
CA VAL A 214 -2.77 15.43 14.85
C VAL A 214 -3.79 16.56 15.00
N PHE A 215 -5.07 16.19 15.05
CA PHE A 215 -6.18 17.10 15.28
C PHE A 215 -6.58 17.09 16.76
N ALA A 216 -6.60 18.26 17.39
CA ALA A 216 -7.24 18.48 18.69
C ALA A 216 -8.77 18.63 18.52
N ASP A 217 -9.49 19.11 19.54
CA ASP A 217 -10.96 19.27 19.44
C ASP A 217 -11.40 20.34 18.42
N SER A 218 -10.57 21.36 18.17
CA SER A 218 -10.94 22.49 17.32
C SER A 218 -9.81 23.01 16.43
N GLY A 219 -8.70 22.27 16.30
CA GLY A 219 -7.47 22.79 15.69
C GLY A 219 -6.44 21.72 15.40
N LEU A 220 -5.36 22.12 14.73
CA LEU A 220 -4.17 21.29 14.54
C LEU A 220 -3.25 21.38 15.75
N VAL A 221 -2.60 20.26 16.09
CA VAL A 221 -1.54 20.21 17.09
C VAL A 221 -0.17 20.45 16.45
N ASN A 222 0.01 20.06 15.18
CA ASN A 222 1.24 20.33 14.43
C ASN A 222 1.46 21.85 14.32
N ASP A 223 2.71 22.29 14.47
CA ASP A 223 3.09 23.70 14.29
C ASP A 223 3.00 24.13 12.82
N ASP A 224 3.24 23.19 11.90
CA ASP A 224 3.15 23.40 10.46
C ASP A 224 1.71 23.25 9.95
N ALA A 225 1.42 23.96 8.86
CA ALA A 225 0.17 23.79 8.12
C ALA A 225 0.06 22.39 7.48
N LEU A 226 -1.16 22.03 7.08
CA LEU A 226 -1.37 20.87 6.21
C LEU A 226 -0.60 21.06 4.90
N ARG A 227 -0.04 19.97 4.37
CA ARG A 227 0.61 19.96 3.05
C ARG A 227 -0.41 20.17 1.93
N PHE A 228 -1.64 19.76 2.16
CA PHE A 228 -2.79 19.98 1.29
C PHE A 228 -3.99 20.46 2.12
N PRO A 229 -4.83 21.38 1.62
CA PRO A 229 -6.06 21.76 2.31
C PRO A 229 -7.00 20.56 2.63
N ASP A 230 -6.93 19.53 1.79
CA ASP A 230 -7.69 18.29 1.79
C ASP A 230 -6.78 17.07 2.05
N GLU A 231 -5.72 17.23 2.88
CA GLU A 231 -4.71 16.20 3.16
C GLU A 231 -5.31 14.88 3.68
N CYS A 232 -6.39 14.95 4.48
CA CYS A 232 -7.03 13.77 5.06
C CYS A 232 -7.67 12.85 3.99
N VAL A 233 -8.41 13.40 3.04
CA VAL A 233 -9.03 12.59 1.97
C VAL A 233 -8.00 12.06 0.98
N ARG A 234 -6.95 12.85 0.69
CA ARG A 234 -5.82 12.40 -0.14
C ARG A 234 -5.08 11.24 0.51
N HIS A 235 -4.88 11.28 1.82
CA HIS A 235 -4.30 10.16 2.56
C HIS A 235 -5.18 8.92 2.49
N LYS A 236 -6.52 9.05 2.55
CA LYS A 236 -7.41 7.90 2.32
C LYS A 236 -7.38 7.34 0.90
N VAL A 237 -7.08 8.16 -0.09
CA VAL A 237 -6.76 7.67 -1.44
C VAL A 237 -5.43 6.92 -1.47
N LEU A 238 -4.39 7.42 -0.78
CA LEU A 238 -3.11 6.73 -0.62
C LEU A 238 -3.31 5.34 0.01
N ASP A 239 -4.01 5.26 1.15
CA ASP A 239 -4.36 4.00 1.82
C ASP A 239 -5.03 3.01 0.86
N LEU A 240 -6.03 3.49 0.10
CA LEU A 240 -6.76 2.64 -0.84
C LEU A 240 -5.87 2.12 -1.98
N ILE A 241 -4.97 2.93 -2.52
CA ILE A 241 -4.02 2.49 -3.56
C ILE A 241 -3.13 1.37 -3.02
N GLY A 242 -2.61 1.54 -1.79
CA GLY A 242 -1.82 0.54 -1.10
C GLY A 242 -2.58 -0.77 -0.90
N ASP A 243 -3.79 -0.71 -0.34
CA ASP A 243 -4.60 -1.90 -0.08
C ASP A 243 -5.05 -2.61 -1.36
N LEU A 244 -5.43 -1.87 -2.40
CA LEU A 244 -5.81 -2.45 -3.70
C LEU A 244 -4.65 -3.21 -4.34
N SER A 245 -3.40 -2.82 -4.07
CA SER A 245 -2.22 -3.51 -4.59
C SER A 245 -2.09 -4.96 -4.07
N LEU A 246 -2.74 -5.31 -2.96
CA LEU A 246 -2.80 -6.68 -2.44
C LEU A 246 -3.53 -7.65 -3.36
N LEU A 247 -4.21 -7.15 -4.40
CA LEU A 247 -4.70 -7.99 -5.49
C LEU A 247 -3.55 -8.58 -6.34
N GLY A 248 -2.37 -7.97 -6.30
CA GLY A 248 -1.17 -8.38 -7.05
C GLY A 248 -1.17 -7.98 -8.53
N ILE A 249 -2.28 -7.44 -9.05
CA ILE A 249 -2.41 -6.99 -10.44
C ILE A 249 -3.17 -5.65 -10.49
N PRO A 250 -2.73 -4.67 -11.29
CA PRO A 250 -3.41 -3.38 -11.40
C PRO A 250 -4.84 -3.51 -11.92
N VAL A 251 -5.76 -2.77 -11.29
CA VAL A 251 -7.19 -2.78 -11.64
C VAL A 251 -7.54 -1.58 -12.50
N ILE A 252 -8.26 -1.82 -13.60
CA ILE A 252 -8.89 -0.79 -14.40
C ILE A 252 -10.38 -0.76 -14.07
N GLY A 253 -10.78 0.29 -13.36
CA GLY A 253 -12.15 0.57 -12.93
C GLY A 253 -12.24 1.96 -12.29
N HIS A 254 -13.45 2.38 -11.95
CA HIS A 254 -13.66 3.59 -11.15
C HIS A 254 -14.11 3.19 -9.75
N PHE A 255 -13.23 3.40 -8.77
CA PHE A 255 -13.52 3.15 -7.37
C PHE A 255 -14.22 4.36 -6.75
N PHE A 256 -15.34 4.12 -6.09
CA PHE A 256 -16.05 5.10 -5.26
C PHE A 256 -16.01 4.59 -3.83
N ALA A 257 -15.27 5.28 -2.97
CA ALA A 257 -15.15 4.97 -1.56
C ALA A 257 -15.86 6.05 -0.73
N LYS A 258 -16.72 5.64 0.18
CA LYS A 258 -17.47 6.52 1.08
C LYS A 258 -17.20 6.11 2.52
N CYS A 259 -16.47 6.95 3.25
CA CYS A 259 -16.06 6.73 4.63
C CYS A 259 -15.45 5.33 4.85
N ALA A 260 -14.76 4.81 3.84
CA ALA A 260 -14.11 3.50 3.90
C ALA A 260 -12.76 3.58 4.64
N GLY A 261 -12.17 2.42 4.90
CA GLY A 261 -10.82 2.25 5.44
C GLY A 261 -10.34 0.82 5.16
N HIS A 262 -9.18 0.44 5.71
CA HIS A 262 -8.48 -0.82 5.37
C HIS A 262 -9.39 -2.07 5.38
N ALA A 263 -10.28 -2.21 6.38
CA ALA A 263 -11.22 -3.32 6.43
C ALA A 263 -12.16 -3.39 5.20
N LEU A 264 -12.73 -2.27 4.76
CA LEU A 264 -13.57 -2.24 3.55
C LEU A 264 -12.73 -2.34 2.27
N HIS A 265 -11.53 -1.77 2.25
CA HIS A 265 -10.62 -1.87 1.11
C HIS A 265 -10.27 -3.34 0.82
N THR A 266 -9.82 -4.05 1.86
CA THR A 266 -9.44 -5.47 1.78
C THR A 266 -10.64 -6.37 1.48
N GLN A 267 -11.82 -6.09 2.05
CA GLN A 267 -13.05 -6.78 1.66
C GLN A 267 -13.40 -6.57 0.17
N LEU A 268 -13.14 -5.38 -0.40
CA LEU A 268 -13.33 -5.16 -1.83
C LEU A 268 -12.33 -5.98 -2.66
N VAL A 269 -11.06 -6.04 -2.26
CA VAL A 269 -10.05 -6.88 -2.93
C VAL A 269 -10.50 -8.34 -2.93
N GLN A 270 -10.96 -8.85 -1.79
CA GLN A 270 -11.54 -10.19 -1.68
C GLN A 270 -12.79 -10.34 -2.57
N ALA A 271 -13.69 -9.36 -2.60
CA ALA A 271 -14.89 -9.39 -3.44
C ALA A 271 -14.55 -9.43 -4.93
N ILE A 272 -13.55 -8.67 -5.38
CA ILE A 272 -13.05 -8.72 -6.77
C ILE A 272 -12.58 -10.13 -7.10
N MET A 273 -11.76 -10.74 -6.23
CA MET A 273 -11.29 -12.11 -6.45
C MET A 273 -12.44 -13.11 -6.51
N HIS A 274 -13.41 -13.04 -5.59
CA HIS A 274 -14.52 -13.99 -5.53
C HIS A 274 -15.59 -13.81 -6.62
N ASN A 275 -15.47 -12.80 -7.50
CA ASN A 275 -16.41 -12.55 -8.61
C ASN A 275 -15.72 -12.53 -9.99
N PRO A 276 -15.12 -13.65 -10.47
CA PRO A 276 -14.40 -13.74 -11.75
C PRO A 276 -15.20 -13.38 -13.01
N ASP A 277 -16.52 -13.45 -12.92
CA ASP A 277 -17.46 -13.14 -13.99
C ASP A 277 -17.63 -11.62 -14.18
N LYS A 278 -17.24 -10.81 -13.20
CA LYS A 278 -17.36 -9.35 -13.21
C LYS A 278 -16.13 -8.62 -13.73
N TRP A 279 -15.09 -9.36 -14.12
CA TRP A 279 -13.88 -8.80 -14.71
C TRP A 279 -13.25 -9.71 -15.77
N ILE A 280 -12.40 -9.11 -16.59
CA ILE A 280 -11.58 -9.80 -17.58
C ILE A 280 -10.10 -9.44 -17.37
N MET A 281 -9.22 -10.34 -17.77
CA MET A 281 -7.79 -10.08 -17.79
C MET A 281 -7.42 -9.47 -19.14
N LEU A 282 -6.68 -8.37 -19.13
CA LEU A 282 -6.07 -7.79 -20.32
C LEU A 282 -4.57 -8.13 -20.34
N ASN A 283 -4.01 -8.33 -21.53
CA ASN A 283 -2.61 -8.66 -21.77
C ASN A 283 -2.09 -9.92 -21.06
N ALA A 284 -2.98 -10.79 -20.58
CA ALA A 284 -2.58 -12.16 -20.29
C ALA A 284 -2.60 -12.95 -21.60
N GLY A 285 -1.56 -13.74 -21.85
CA GLY A 285 -1.60 -14.76 -22.90
C GLY A 285 -2.67 -15.83 -22.60
N GLU A 286 -2.47 -17.05 -23.06
CA GLU A 286 -3.48 -18.13 -22.94
C GLU A 286 -3.80 -18.57 -21.48
N SER A 287 -3.08 -18.10 -20.44
CA SER A 287 -3.20 -18.55 -19.02
C SER A 287 -4.01 -17.64 -18.07
N GLY A 288 -4.73 -16.63 -18.56
CA GLY A 288 -5.00 -15.39 -17.83
C GLY A 288 -5.92 -15.33 -16.58
N LYS A 289 -6.58 -16.41 -16.14
CA LYS A 289 -7.44 -16.35 -14.93
C LYS A 289 -6.93 -17.19 -13.76
N ASP A 290 -6.38 -18.36 -14.01
CA ASP A 290 -6.00 -19.31 -12.95
C ASP A 290 -4.86 -18.81 -12.04
N GLU A 291 -4.03 -17.89 -12.52
CA GLU A 291 -2.92 -17.29 -11.76
C GLU A 291 -3.39 -16.41 -10.58
N ILE A 292 -4.53 -15.72 -10.69
CA ILE A 292 -5.10 -14.92 -9.58
C ILE A 292 -5.75 -15.83 -8.53
N PHE A 293 -6.45 -16.87 -8.97
CA PHE A 293 -7.28 -17.70 -8.08
C PHE A 293 -6.49 -18.65 -7.21
N ASN A 294 -5.36 -19.15 -7.69
CA ASN A 294 -4.66 -20.21 -6.98
C ASN A 294 -3.67 -19.70 -5.92
N GLY A 295 -3.37 -18.40 -5.85
CA GLY A 295 -2.25 -17.90 -5.03
C GLY A 295 -0.90 -18.57 -5.35
N GLN A 296 -0.87 -19.39 -6.40
CA GLN A 296 0.26 -20.13 -6.89
C GLN A 296 0.84 -19.32 -8.03
N SER A 297 1.72 -18.37 -7.70
CA SER A 297 2.94 -18.36 -8.49
C SER A 297 3.48 -19.78 -8.41
N SER A 298 3.53 -20.48 -9.54
CA SER A 298 4.20 -21.77 -9.72
C SER A 298 5.31 -21.98 -8.69
N SER A 299 5.20 -23.01 -7.83
CA SER A 299 6.23 -23.53 -6.92
C SER A 299 7.08 -22.49 -6.20
N ASN A 300 6.92 -22.27 -4.88
CA ASN A 300 7.85 -21.49 -4.00
C ASN A 300 9.05 -20.98 -4.78
N PRO A 301 8.93 -19.83 -5.49
CA PRO A 301 9.96 -19.46 -6.44
C PRO A 301 11.23 -19.44 -5.61
N THR A 302 12.24 -20.21 -6.02
CA THR A 302 13.55 -20.12 -5.40
C THR A 302 13.91 -18.65 -5.54
N ILE A 303 13.79 -17.90 -4.44
CA ILE A 303 14.03 -16.47 -4.43
C ILE A 303 15.53 -16.36 -4.66
N HIS A 304 15.91 -16.28 -5.93
CA HIS A 304 17.23 -15.87 -6.33
C HIS A 304 17.29 -14.39 -6.07
N LEU A 305 17.58 -14.06 -4.81
CA LEU A 305 18.08 -12.75 -4.40
C LEU A 305 19.44 -12.63 -5.09
N PRO A 306 19.59 -11.84 -6.18
CA PRO A 306 20.92 -11.58 -6.72
C PRO A 306 21.69 -10.86 -5.61
N GLU A 307 22.57 -11.59 -4.91
CA GLU A 307 23.35 -11.15 -3.75
C GLU A 307 22.76 -9.91 -3.07
N LEU A 308 21.60 -10.05 -2.41
CA LEU A 308 21.22 -9.04 -1.42
C LEU A 308 22.27 -9.15 -0.32
N GLN A 309 23.34 -8.34 -0.44
CA GLN A 309 24.13 -8.03 0.73
C GLN A 309 23.15 -7.43 1.72
N PRO A 310 23.08 -7.95 2.96
CA PRO A 310 22.13 -7.46 3.93
C PRO A 310 22.29 -5.95 3.99
N ALA A 311 21.27 -5.21 3.56
CA ALA A 311 21.34 -3.75 3.48
C ALA A 311 21.65 -3.14 4.86
N PHE A 312 21.41 -3.94 5.91
CA PHE A 312 21.52 -3.60 7.32
C PHE A 312 22.84 -4.07 7.98
N HIS A 313 23.84 -4.55 7.23
CA HIS A 313 25.15 -4.89 7.81
C HIS A 313 26.15 -3.71 7.80
N ALA A 314 26.37 -3.20 9.02
CA ALA A 314 27.54 -2.46 9.54
C ALA A 314 27.80 -1.03 9.04
N SER A 315 27.34 -0.07 9.86
CA SER A 315 28.25 0.80 10.61
C SER A 315 27.70 1.08 12.00
#